data_AF-A0A1H8WHC5-F1
#
_entry.id   AF-A0A1H8WHC5-F1
#
_cell.length_a   1.000
_cell.length_b   1.000
_cell.length_c   1.000
_cell.angle_alpha   90.00
_cell.angle_beta   90.00
_cell.angle_gamma   90.00
#
_symmetry.space_group_name_H-M   'P 1'
#
loop_
_entity.id
_entity.type
_entity.pdbx_description
1 polymer ?
#
loop_
_entity_poly.entity_id
_entity_poly.type
_entity_poly.pdbx_seq_one_letter_code
_entity_poly.pdbx_strand_id
1 'polypeptide(L)' 'MLIILLNRDKTGKGMAGKSQSTMEVTCNKCAFTQVVNPGDEVLPSEVVVEHGKQTGHKLTVAALVK' A
#
# COMPACT_ATOMS: atom_id res chain seq x y z
N MET A 1 -19.98 -5.24 39.16
CA MET A 1 -18.52 -5.32 38.94
C MET A 1 -18.32 -5.99 37.58
N LEU A 2 -18.00 -5.23 36.54
CA LEU A 2 -18.02 -5.71 35.15
C LEU A 2 -16.58 -5.89 34.66
N ILE A 3 -16.19 -7.13 34.38
CA ILE A 3 -14.85 -7.47 33.88
C ILE A 3 -14.95 -7.57 32.37
N ILE A 4 -14.45 -6.57 31.64
CA ILE A 4 -14.39 -6.58 30.18
C ILE A 4 -13.10 -7.31 29.78
N LEU A 5 -13.22 -8.57 29.39
CA LEU A 5 -12.14 -9.32 28.74
C LEU A 5 -11.97 -8.75 27.32
N LEU A 6 -10.93 -7.94 27.12
CA LEU A 6 -10.51 -7.48 25.80
C LEU A 6 -9.92 -8.67 25.03
N ASN A 7 -10.76 -9.34 24.24
CA ASN A 7 -10.34 -10.23 23.17
C ASN A 7 -9.51 -9.41 22.16
N ARG A 8 -8.19 -9.50 22.26
CA ARG A 8 -7.27 -9.00 21.24
C ARG A 8 -7.08 -10.11 20.21
N ASP A 9 -8.12 -10.38 19.44
CA ASP A 9 -8.03 -11.19 18.24
C ASP A 9 -7.18 -10.41 17.24
N LYS A 10 -5.89 -10.76 17.21
CA LYS A 10 -4.89 -10.24 16.29
C LYS A 10 -5.38 -10.62 14.90
N THR A 11 -6.08 -9.68 14.27
CA THR A 11 -6.57 -9.76 12.90
C THR A 11 -5.37 -9.88 11.97
N GLY A 12 -4.81 -11.09 11.86
CA GLY A 12 -3.93 -11.52 10.79
C GLY A 12 -4.78 -11.60 9.55
N LYS A 13 -5.06 -10.43 8.98
CA LYS A 13 -5.85 -10.23 7.77
C LYS A 13 -5.05 -10.82 6.60
N GLY A 14 -5.11 -12.14 6.46
CA GLY A 14 -4.81 -12.84 5.21
C GLY A 14 -5.84 -12.41 4.18
N MET A 15 -5.67 -11.22 3.60
CA MET A 15 -6.38 -10.80 2.40
C MET A 15 -5.66 -11.34 1.16
N ALA A 16 -5.54 -12.67 1.08
CA ALA A 16 -5.31 -13.36 -0.18
C ALA A 16 -6.66 -13.44 -0.90
N GLY A 17 -7.03 -12.39 -1.65
CA GLY A 17 -8.36 -12.37 -2.26
C GLY A 17 -8.72 -11.13 -3.08
N LYS A 18 -7.74 -10.35 -3.56
CA LYS A 18 -7.98 -9.40 -4.64
C LYS A 18 -6.93 -9.70 -5.70
N SER A 19 -7.34 -9.80 -6.96
CA SER A 19 -6.44 -9.83 -8.10
C SER A 19 -5.49 -8.65 -7.98
N GLN A 20 -4.33 -8.89 -7.38
CA GLN A 20 -3.32 -7.88 -7.16
C GLN A 20 -2.53 -7.86 -8.46
N SER A 21 -2.98 -7.05 -9.41
CA SER A 21 -2.12 -6.74 -10.56
C SER A 21 -0.91 -5.97 -10.06
N THR A 22 0.26 -6.21 -10.66
CA THR A 22 1.45 -5.39 -10.42
C THR A 22 1.07 -3.93 -10.62
N MET A 23 1.48 -3.04 -9.72
CA MET A 23 1.20 -1.62 -9.79
C MET A 23 2.51 -0.84 -9.87
N GLU A 24 2.56 0.15 -10.76
CA GLU A 24 3.65 1.10 -10.84
C GLU A 24 3.22 2.42 -10.22
N VAL A 25 4.01 2.89 -9.25
CA VAL A 25 3.87 4.20 -8.63
C VAL A 25 4.91 5.12 -9.21
N THR A 26 4.48 6.12 -9.98
CA THR A 26 5.37 7.09 -10.62
C THR A 26 5.09 8.50 -10.10
N CYS A 27 6.13 9.22 -9.73
CA CYS A 27 6.03 10.61 -9.33
C CYS A 27 6.00 11.52 -10.57
N ASN A 28 5.06 12.47 -10.61
CA ASN A 28 4.92 13.38 -11.76
C ASN A 28 5.87 14.58 -11.69
N LYS A 29 6.66 14.70 -10.63
CA LYS A 29 7.50 15.87 -10.34
C LYS A 29 8.99 15.56 -10.29
N CYS A 30 9.36 14.30 -10.03
CA CYS A 30 10.74 13.84 -10.00
C CYS A 30 10.86 12.48 -10.68
N ALA A 31 12.09 12.02 -10.91
CA ALA A 31 12.38 10.74 -11.56
C ALA A 31 12.12 9.51 -10.66
N PHE A 32 11.21 9.61 -9.69
CA PHE A 32 10.86 8.51 -8.79
C PHE A 32 9.82 7.61 -9.45
N THR A 33 10.16 6.33 -9.57
CA THR A 33 9.28 5.27 -10.03
C THR A 33 9.51 4.04 -9.15
N GLN A 34 8.43 3.42 -8.67
CA GLN A 34 8.46 2.24 -7.83
C GLN A 34 7.43 1.23 -8.33
N VAL A 35 7.89 0.03 -8.64
CA VAL A 35 7.00 -1.08 -9.00
C VAL A 35 6.70 -1.90 -7.74
N VAL A 36 5.43 -2.18 -7.51
CA VAL A 36 4.91 -2.95 -6.39
C VAL A 36 4.18 -4.16 -6.94
N ASN A 37 4.61 -5.37 -6.56
CA ASN A 37 4.01 -6.59 -7.05
C ASN A 37 2.92 -7.11 -6.10
N PRO A 38 1.99 -7.94 -6.61
CA PRO A 38 1.17 -8.79 -5.75
C PRO A 38 2.01 -9.56 -4.75
N GLY A 39 1.67 -9.43 -3.47
CA GLY A 39 2.34 -10.14 -2.38
C GLY A 39 3.57 -9.46 -1.78
N ASP A 40 3.98 -8.29 -2.30
CA ASP A 40 4.92 -7.43 -1.56
C ASP A 40 4.28 -6.95 -0.25
N GLU A 41 5.09 -6.83 0.80
CA GLU A 41 4.64 -6.27 2.09
C GLU A 41 4.33 -4.77 1.98
N VAL A 42 4.95 -4.11 1.01
CA VAL A 42 4.80 -2.68 0.74
C VAL A 42 3.61 -2.48 -0.19
N LEU A 43 2.64 -1.66 0.23
CA LEU A 43 1.50 -1.30 -0.63
C LEU A 43 1.80 -0.05 -1.47
N PRO A 44 1.26 0.05 -2.70
CA PRO A 44 1.46 1.23 -3.54
C PRO A 44 0.88 2.49 -2.88
N SER A 45 -0.17 2.36 -2.07
CA SER A 45 -0.71 3.46 -1.26
C SER A 45 0.28 3.98 -0.23
N GLU A 46 1.08 3.11 0.39
CA GLU A 46 2.09 3.52 1.36
C GLU A 46 3.20 4.30 0.67
N VAL A 47 3.68 3.81 -0.47
CA VAL A 47 4.68 4.51 -1.30
C VAL A 47 4.20 5.91 -1.69
N VAL A 48 2.93 6.05 -2.11
CA VAL A 48 2.33 7.34 -2.44
C VAL A 48 2.30 8.27 -1.22
N VAL A 49 1.92 7.76 -0.06
CA VAL A 49 1.83 8.56 1.18
C VAL A 49 3.23 8.98 1.64
N GLU A 50 4.18 8.06 1.71
CA GLU A 50 5.53 8.34 2.19
C GLU A 50 6.24 9.35 1.29
N HIS A 51 6.30 9.07 -0.01
CA HIS A 51 6.95 9.97 -0.96
C HIS A 51 6.21 11.31 -1.06
N GLY A 52 4.88 11.28 -1.16
CA GLY A 52 4.07 12.49 -1.27
C GLY A 52 4.15 13.38 -0.04
N LYS A 53 4.22 12.80 1.16
CA LYS A 53 4.38 13.54 2.42
C LYS A 53 5.79 14.11 2.60
N GLN A 54 6.81 13.37 2.20
CA GLN A 54 8.22 13.83 2.31
C GLN A 54 8.55 14.93 1.31
N THR A 55 8.00 14.85 0.09
CA THR A 55 8.38 15.73 -1.02
C THR A 55 7.32 16.76 -1.39
N GLY A 56 6.08 16.59 -0.93
CA GLY A 56 4.93 17.38 -1.39
C GLY A 56 4.54 17.08 -2.85
N HIS A 57 5.07 16.02 -3.46
CA HIS A 57 4.81 15.68 -4.85
C HIS A 57 3.55 14.83 -5.02
N LYS A 58 2.92 14.96 -6.19
CA LYS A 58 1.80 14.12 -6.59
C LYS A 58 2.31 12.87 -7.31
N LEU A 59 1.97 11.70 -6.78
CA LEU A 59 2.27 10.42 -7.40
C LEU A 59 1.02 9.86 -8.09
N THR A 60 1.24 9.09 -9.14
CA THR A 60 0.21 8.36 -9.89
C THR A 60 0.48 6.87 -9.72
N VAL A 61 -0.59 6.10 -9.54
CA VAL A 61 -0.53 4.63 -9.51
C VAL A 61 -1.17 4.10 -10.78
N ALA A 62 -0.42 3.34 -11.57
CA ALA A 62 -0.88 2.67 -12.77
C ALA A 62 -0.85 1.16 -12.54
N ALA A 63 -1.91 0.45 -12.93
CA ALA A 63 -1.89 -1.01 -12.95
C ALA A 63 -1.10 -1.48 -14.18
N LEU A 64 -0.02 -2.22 -13.95
CA LEU A 64 0.67 -2.97 -14.98
C LEU A 64 -0.14 -4.24 -15.25
N VAL A 65 -1.14 -4.12 -16.11
CA VAL A 65 -1.83 -5.26 -16.70
C VAL A 65 -0.94 -5.84 -17.79
N LYS A 66 -0.56 -7.10 -17.61
CA LYS A 66 0.23 -7.88 -18.58
C LYS A 66 -0.71 -8.57 -19.57
#